data_AF-A0A661C6N9-F1
#
_entry.id   AF-A0A661C6N9-F1
#
_cell.length_a   1.000
_cell.length_b   1.000
_cell.length_c   1.000
_cell.angle_alpha   90.00
_cell.angle_beta   90.00
_cell.angle_gamma   90.00
#
_symmetry.space_group_name_H-M   'P 1'
#
loop_
_entity.id
_entity.type
_entity.pdbx_description
1 polymer ?
#
loop_
_entity_poly.entity_id
_entity_poly.type
_entity_poly.pdbx_seq_one_letter_code
_entity_poly.pdbx_strand_id
1 'polypeptide(L)'
;MIMMMCKKLRLLIFKLIKALLLIILVIVASFKYFEMRYFKPYLPYIEEMYNQAKREESVTEMVKEVIFCLETETFDYFDYYESSPYSYIAGVVAIHLVERFVEYKKASEWHFYNVLWTILLIHHFDKEKLFILYLHLIRFERGFGLANSAQYYFKKKISQLTVEEVVMLLGIARSPTMYSPFSHPENAKKIQSRLMQKLKESNCFPLVATE
;
A
#
# COMPACT_ATOMS: atom_id res chain seq x y z
N MET A 1 -52.46 -28.84 -7.76
CA MET A 1 -51.67 -28.27 -6.64
C MET A 1 -50.21 -27.96 -7.02
N ILE A 2 -49.47 -28.91 -7.60
CA ILE A 2 -48.04 -28.77 -8.01
C ILE A 2 -47.79 -27.58 -8.96
N MET A 3 -48.64 -27.39 -9.97
CA MET A 3 -48.48 -26.30 -10.96
C MET A 3 -48.68 -24.89 -10.35
N MET A 4 -49.51 -24.75 -9.31
CA MET A 4 -49.67 -23.48 -8.57
C MET A 4 -48.48 -23.20 -7.65
N MET A 5 -47.92 -24.24 -7.02
CA MET A 5 -46.67 -24.13 -6.25
C MET A 5 -45.51 -23.65 -7.15
N CYS A 6 -45.42 -24.17 -8.37
CA CYS A 6 -44.39 -23.78 -9.34
C CYS A 6 -44.50 -22.29 -9.77
N LYS A 7 -45.73 -21.77 -9.95
CA LYS A 7 -45.96 -20.34 -10.25
C LYS A 7 -45.62 -19.42 -9.06
N LYS A 8 -46.02 -19.80 -7.83
CA LYS A 8 -45.68 -19.04 -6.61
C LYS A 8 -44.17 -18.99 -6.38
N LEU A 9 -43.48 -20.12 -6.57
CA LEU A 9 -42.02 -20.20 -6.45
C LEU A 9 -41.32 -19.32 -7.49
N ARG A 10 -41.75 -19.36 -8.76
CA ARG A 10 -41.20 -18.50 -9.82
C ARG A 10 -41.38 -17.01 -9.54
N LEU A 11 -42.54 -16.61 -9.01
CA LEU A 11 -42.81 -15.23 -8.60
C LEU A 11 -41.92 -14.80 -7.42
N LEU A 12 -41.70 -15.67 -6.44
CA LEU A 12 -40.82 -15.39 -5.31
C LEU A 12 -39.37 -15.21 -5.77
N ILE A 13 -38.87 -16.12 -6.61
CA ILE A 13 -37.51 -16.02 -7.19
C ILE A 13 -37.35 -14.71 -7.94
N PHE A 14 -38.33 -14.32 -8.77
CA PHE A 14 -38.28 -13.06 -9.52
C PHE A 14 -38.25 -11.83 -8.61
N LYS A 15 -39.03 -11.82 -7.52
CA LYS A 15 -38.98 -10.74 -6.51
C LYS A 15 -37.62 -10.67 -5.80
N LEU A 16 -37.04 -11.82 -5.44
CA LEU A 16 -35.72 -11.90 -4.81
C LEU A 16 -34.62 -11.40 -5.75
N ILE A 17 -34.64 -11.81 -7.03
CA ILE A 17 -33.68 -11.32 -8.03
C ILE A 17 -33.79 -9.80 -8.18
N LYS A 18 -35.01 -9.25 -8.30
CA LYS A 18 -35.19 -7.79 -8.38
C LYS A 18 -34.68 -7.06 -7.14
N ALA A 19 -34.92 -7.61 -5.95
CA ALA A 19 -34.41 -7.04 -4.70
C ALA A 19 -32.87 -7.05 -4.67
N LEU A 20 -32.24 -8.17 -5.05
CA LEU A 20 -30.79 -8.28 -5.14
C LEU A 20 -30.20 -7.29 -6.14
N LEU A 21 -30.80 -7.17 -7.34
CA LEU A 21 -30.37 -6.22 -8.36
C LEU A 21 -30.48 -4.77 -7.87
N LEU A 22 -31.53 -4.43 -7.14
CA LEU A 22 -31.69 -3.10 -6.55
C LEU A 22 -30.62 -2.82 -5.48
N ILE A 23 -30.31 -3.81 -4.63
CA ILE A 23 -29.24 -3.68 -3.63
C ILE A 23 -27.89 -3.46 -4.32
N ILE A 24 -27.57 -4.24 -5.34
CA ILE A 24 -26.33 -4.08 -6.13
C ILE A 24 -26.28 -2.70 -6.77
N LEU A 25 -27.39 -2.24 -7.37
CA LEU A 25 -27.47 -0.90 -7.97
C LEU A 25 -27.18 0.20 -6.94
N VAL A 26 -27.76 0.10 -5.73
CA VAL A 26 -27.53 1.06 -4.65
C VAL A 26 -26.06 1.04 -4.19
N ILE A 27 -25.45 -0.15 -4.09
CA ILE A 27 -24.03 -0.27 -3.73
C ILE A 27 -23.14 0.38 -4.79
N VAL A 28 -23.36 0.06 -6.07
CA VAL A 28 -22.59 0.62 -7.18
C VAL A 28 -22.76 2.14 -7.26
N ALA A 29 -24.00 2.64 -7.12
CA ALA A 29 -24.28 4.07 -7.09
C ALA A 29 -23.60 4.76 -5.89
N SER A 30 -23.61 4.14 -4.71
CA SER A 30 -22.96 4.66 -3.50
C SER A 30 -21.43 4.70 -3.66
N PHE A 31 -20.83 3.64 -4.20
CA PHE A 31 -19.40 3.60 -4.49
C PHE A 31 -19.02 4.65 -5.54
N LYS A 32 -19.83 4.82 -6.59
CA LYS A 32 -19.58 5.84 -7.61
C LYS A 32 -19.70 7.25 -7.04
N TYR A 33 -20.69 7.49 -6.20
CA TYR A 33 -20.84 8.76 -5.47
C TYR A 33 -19.61 9.02 -4.60
N PHE A 34 -19.14 8.02 -3.86
CA PHE A 34 -17.94 8.12 -3.04
C PHE A 34 -16.70 8.49 -3.88
N GLU A 35 -16.46 7.75 -4.96
CA GLU A 35 -15.34 8.00 -5.88
C GLU A 35 -15.38 9.44 -6.40
N MET A 36 -16.54 9.92 -6.85
CA MET A 36 -16.69 11.28 -7.38
C MET A 36 -16.50 12.36 -6.33
N ARG A 37 -16.95 12.13 -5.09
CA ARG A 37 -16.95 13.14 -4.03
C ARG A 37 -15.63 13.20 -3.26
N TYR A 38 -15.01 12.05 -3.04
CA TYR A 38 -13.90 11.89 -2.09
C TYR A 38 -12.58 11.45 -2.74
N PHE A 39 -12.55 11.05 -4.01
CA PHE A 39 -11.32 10.58 -4.65
C PHE A 39 -10.96 11.39 -5.91
N LYS A 40 -11.86 11.42 -6.91
CA LYS A 40 -11.61 12.09 -8.20
C LYS A 40 -11.15 13.55 -8.10
N PRO A 41 -11.65 14.39 -7.17
CA PRO A 41 -11.17 15.77 -7.04
C PRO A 41 -9.67 15.87 -6.76
N TYR A 42 -9.07 14.81 -6.20
CA TYR A 42 -7.67 14.78 -5.80
C TYR A 42 -6.74 14.15 -6.85
N LEU A 43 -7.29 13.52 -7.91
CA LEU A 43 -6.48 12.89 -8.96
C LEU A 43 -5.41 13.82 -9.57
N PRO A 44 -5.71 15.08 -9.92
CA PRO A 44 -4.68 15.98 -10.47
C PRO A 44 -3.48 16.18 -9.54
N TYR A 45 -3.72 16.30 -8.23
CA TYR A 45 -2.67 16.46 -7.22
C TYR A 45 -1.84 15.19 -7.06
N ILE A 46 -2.48 14.02 -7.11
CA ILE A 46 -1.77 12.73 -7.03
C ILE A 46 -0.92 12.52 -8.29
N GLU A 47 -1.41 12.90 -9.47
CA GLU A 47 -0.63 12.86 -10.71
C GLU A 47 0.57 13.81 -10.67
N GLU A 48 0.40 15.01 -10.14
CA GLU A 48 1.51 15.95 -9.95
C GLU A 48 2.59 15.36 -9.03
N MET A 49 2.19 14.78 -7.90
CA MET A 49 3.09 14.08 -6.98
C MET A 49 3.82 12.91 -7.64
N TYR A 50 3.10 12.06 -8.39
CA TYR A 50 3.72 10.96 -9.13
C TYR A 50 4.75 11.47 -10.13
N ASN A 51 4.41 12.51 -10.91
CA ASN A 51 5.32 13.08 -11.89
C ASN A 51 6.58 13.68 -11.26
N GLN A 52 6.46 14.28 -10.07
CA GLN A 52 7.61 14.73 -9.29
C GLN A 52 8.46 13.54 -8.83
N ALA A 53 7.85 12.56 -8.16
CA ALA A 53 8.52 11.36 -7.67
C ALA A 53 9.28 10.62 -8.78
N LYS A 54 8.64 10.42 -9.94
CA LYS A 54 9.23 9.75 -11.10
C LYS A 54 10.52 10.42 -11.60
N ARG A 55 10.65 11.75 -11.46
CA ARG A 55 11.86 12.48 -11.87
C ARG A 55 13.00 12.35 -10.86
N GLU A 56 12.65 12.25 -9.58
CA GLU A 56 13.60 12.21 -8.46
C GLU A 56 14.10 10.78 -8.18
N GLU A 57 13.29 9.77 -8.49
CA GLU A 57 13.52 8.38 -8.11
C GLU A 57 14.04 7.52 -9.27
N SER A 58 15.36 7.51 -9.47
CA SER A 58 16.02 6.46 -10.26
C SER A 58 16.13 5.17 -9.43
N VAL A 59 15.07 4.37 -9.44
CA VAL A 59 15.03 3.10 -8.68
C VAL A 59 15.68 1.97 -9.48
N THR A 60 16.66 1.30 -8.89
CA THR A 60 17.28 0.10 -9.49
C THR A 60 16.40 -1.12 -9.28
N GLU A 61 16.55 -2.15 -10.11
CA GLU A 61 15.78 -3.39 -9.96
C GLU A 61 16.05 -4.05 -8.60
N MET A 62 17.29 -4.02 -8.11
CA MET A 62 17.65 -4.47 -6.78
C MET A 62 16.78 -3.82 -5.68
N VAL A 63 16.61 -2.50 -5.71
CA VAL A 63 15.80 -1.79 -4.70
C VAL A 63 14.34 -2.26 -4.78
N LYS A 64 13.81 -2.40 -6.00
CA LYS A 64 12.43 -2.90 -6.20
C LYS A 64 12.26 -4.30 -5.63
N GLU A 65 13.15 -5.22 -5.97
CA GLU A 65 13.09 -6.61 -5.53
C GLU A 65 13.18 -6.75 -4.01
N VAL A 66 14.13 -6.06 -3.36
CA VAL A 66 14.27 -6.08 -1.89
C VAL A 66 13.02 -5.56 -1.21
N ILE A 67 12.45 -4.44 -1.69
CA ILE A 67 11.23 -3.86 -1.11
C ILE A 67 10.06 -4.80 -1.30
N PHE A 68 9.84 -5.30 -2.51
CA PHE A 68 8.74 -6.22 -2.77
C PHE A 68 8.83 -7.47 -1.90
N CYS A 69 10.02 -8.07 -1.79
CA CYS A 69 10.26 -9.28 -1.03
C CYS A 69 10.01 -9.10 0.48
N LEU A 70 10.37 -7.93 1.06
CA LEU A 70 10.18 -7.68 2.49
C LEU A 70 8.78 -7.16 2.85
N GLU A 71 8.11 -6.44 1.95
CA GLU A 71 6.77 -5.90 2.20
C GLU A 71 5.66 -6.94 1.93
N THR A 72 5.93 -8.02 1.19
CA THR A 72 5.00 -9.16 1.07
C THR A 72 4.86 -9.99 2.34
N GLU A 73 5.93 -10.11 3.14
CA GLU A 73 6.00 -11.12 4.22
C GLU A 73 5.83 -10.55 5.64
N THR A 74 5.40 -9.30 5.77
CA THR A 74 5.51 -8.58 7.05
C THR A 74 4.21 -8.13 7.69
N PHE A 75 3.07 -8.49 7.09
CA PHE A 75 1.75 -8.26 7.68
C PHE A 75 0.96 -9.56 7.90
N ASP A 76 1.30 -10.28 8.97
CA ASP A 76 0.57 -11.44 9.51
C ASP A 76 -0.74 -11.06 10.23
N TYR A 77 -1.13 -9.78 10.28
CA TYR A 77 -2.29 -9.35 11.10
C TYR A 77 -3.65 -9.41 10.36
N PHE A 78 -3.64 -9.61 9.04
CA PHE A 78 -4.85 -9.78 8.22
C PHE A 78 -4.59 -10.83 7.13
N ASP A 79 -4.33 -12.06 7.55
CA ASP A 79 -3.97 -13.18 6.67
C ASP A 79 -5.23 -13.87 6.11
N TYR A 80 -5.88 -13.26 5.11
CA TYR A 80 -7.02 -13.90 4.42
C TYR A 80 -7.07 -13.69 2.89
N TYR A 81 -6.09 -13.04 2.28
CA TYR A 81 -5.92 -12.98 0.83
C TYR A 81 -4.44 -13.08 0.53
N GLU A 82 -4.05 -13.94 -0.43
CA GLU A 82 -2.72 -13.92 -1.03
C GLU A 82 -2.33 -12.47 -1.35
N SER A 83 -1.54 -11.86 -0.47
CA SER A 83 -1.31 -10.44 -0.45
C SER A 83 -0.20 -10.13 -1.43
N SER A 84 -0.61 -9.96 -2.69
CA SER A 84 0.20 -9.26 -3.69
C SER A 84 0.80 -8.00 -3.03
N PRO A 85 2.12 -7.76 -3.15
CA PRO A 85 2.79 -6.62 -2.49
C PRO A 85 2.11 -5.29 -2.82
N TYR A 86 1.48 -5.24 -3.99
CA TYR A 86 0.75 -4.10 -4.51
C TYR A 86 -0.47 -3.73 -3.66
N SER A 87 -1.13 -4.68 -3.01
CA SER A 87 -2.24 -4.39 -2.09
C SER A 87 -1.75 -3.67 -0.84
N TYR A 88 -0.62 -4.10 -0.28
CA TYR A 88 0.01 -3.43 0.86
C TYR A 88 0.52 -2.04 0.46
N ILE A 89 1.27 -1.94 -0.64
CA ILE A 89 1.79 -0.68 -1.18
C ILE A 89 0.65 0.31 -1.43
N ALA A 90 -0.44 -0.13 -2.06
CA ALA A 90 -1.62 0.70 -2.27
C ALA A 90 -2.26 1.15 -0.96
N GLY A 91 -2.28 0.27 0.06
CA GLY A 91 -2.77 0.60 1.40
C GLY A 91 -1.93 1.67 2.10
N VAL A 92 -0.61 1.56 2.04
CA VAL A 92 0.31 2.58 2.60
C VAL A 92 0.15 3.92 1.87
N VAL A 93 0.06 3.89 0.53
CA VAL A 93 -0.24 5.08 -0.26
C VAL A 93 -1.58 5.67 0.14
N ALA A 94 -2.63 4.84 0.28
CA ALA A 94 -3.96 5.27 0.70
C ALA A 94 -3.92 5.99 2.06
N ILE A 95 -3.25 5.42 3.06
CA ILE A 95 -3.11 6.02 4.39
C ILE A 95 -2.54 7.44 4.28
N HIS A 96 -1.42 7.61 3.57
CA HIS A 96 -0.77 8.92 3.45
C HIS A 96 -1.58 9.93 2.62
N LEU A 97 -2.30 9.47 1.60
CA LEU A 97 -3.17 10.34 0.80
C LEU A 97 -4.45 10.74 1.55
N VAL A 98 -5.06 9.82 2.30
CA VAL A 98 -6.24 10.09 3.14
C VAL A 98 -5.88 11.08 4.24
N GLU A 99 -4.76 10.88 4.94
CA GLU A 99 -4.26 11.84 5.94
C GLU A 99 -4.03 13.24 5.37
N ARG A 100 -3.67 13.33 4.08
CA ARG A 100 -3.38 14.60 3.41
C ARG A 100 -4.63 15.31 2.88
N PHE A 101 -5.60 14.56 2.35
CA PHE A 101 -6.68 15.12 1.54
C PHE A 101 -8.07 15.01 2.16
N VAL A 102 -8.26 14.10 3.12
CA VAL A 102 -9.59 13.77 3.64
C VAL A 102 -9.67 14.10 5.13
N GLU A 103 -10.68 14.90 5.49
CA GLU A 103 -11.04 15.12 6.89
C GLU A 103 -11.93 13.98 7.39
N TYR A 104 -11.61 13.46 8.58
CA TYR A 104 -12.36 12.42 9.27
C TYR A 104 -12.42 12.74 10.76
N LYS A 105 -13.53 12.36 11.42
CA LYS A 105 -13.77 12.68 12.84
C LYS A 105 -13.45 11.52 13.78
N LYS A 106 -13.48 10.29 13.26
CA LYS A 106 -13.35 9.06 14.03
C LYS A 106 -12.38 8.10 13.35
N ALA A 107 -11.73 7.26 14.15
CA ALA A 107 -10.88 6.19 13.63
C ALA A 107 -11.64 5.27 12.67
N SER A 108 -12.92 4.98 12.94
CA SER A 108 -13.75 4.17 12.03
C SER A 108 -13.94 4.81 10.65
N GLU A 109 -14.06 6.14 10.58
CA GLU A 109 -14.16 6.87 9.31
C GLU A 109 -12.82 6.83 8.57
N TRP A 110 -11.71 7.03 9.29
CA TRP A 110 -10.36 6.91 8.73
C TRP A 110 -10.11 5.52 8.11
N HIS A 111 -10.42 4.45 8.84
CA HIS A 111 -10.31 3.08 8.31
C HIS A 111 -11.19 2.87 7.07
N PHE A 112 -12.42 3.39 7.09
CA PHE A 112 -13.33 3.30 5.95
C PHE A 112 -12.77 4.01 4.70
N TYR A 113 -12.25 5.24 4.87
CA TYR A 113 -11.61 5.96 3.77
C TYR A 113 -10.39 5.21 3.24
N ASN A 114 -9.52 4.70 4.11
CA ASN A 114 -8.32 3.97 3.69
C ASN A 114 -8.65 2.74 2.83
N VAL A 115 -9.66 1.95 3.21
CA VAL A 115 -10.08 0.77 2.44
C VAL A 115 -10.61 1.19 1.07
N LEU A 116 -11.50 2.17 1.01
CA LEU A 116 -12.07 2.61 -0.27
C LEU A 116 -11.04 3.30 -1.17
N TRP A 117 -10.14 4.10 -0.60
CA TRP A 117 -9.02 4.70 -1.33
C TRP A 117 -8.06 3.64 -1.84
N THR A 118 -7.75 2.59 -1.07
CA THR A 118 -6.91 1.47 -1.54
C THR A 118 -7.51 0.82 -2.78
N ILE A 119 -8.82 0.51 -2.76
CA ILE A 119 -9.54 -0.08 -3.90
C ILE A 119 -9.50 0.87 -5.11
N LEU A 120 -9.75 2.16 -4.90
CA LEU A 120 -9.75 3.15 -5.97
C LEU A 120 -8.35 3.38 -6.56
N LEU A 121 -7.30 3.40 -5.73
CA LEU A 121 -5.92 3.52 -6.18
C LEU A 121 -5.52 2.33 -7.05
N ILE A 122 -5.84 1.10 -6.64
CA ILE A 122 -5.58 -0.11 -7.45
C ILE A 122 -6.39 -0.09 -8.76
N HIS A 123 -7.59 0.48 -8.75
CA HIS A 123 -8.42 0.58 -9.94
C HIS A 123 -7.91 1.63 -10.94
N HIS A 124 -7.42 2.77 -10.45
CA HIS A 124 -7.03 3.91 -11.28
C HIS A 124 -5.55 3.94 -11.67
N PHE A 125 -4.68 3.30 -10.89
CA PHE A 125 -3.24 3.36 -11.08
C PHE A 125 -2.64 1.98 -11.33
N ASP A 126 -1.67 1.94 -12.24
CA ASP A 126 -0.87 0.74 -12.44
C ASP A 126 0.09 0.50 -11.27
N LYS A 127 0.62 -0.71 -11.26
CA LYS A 127 1.56 -1.23 -10.27
C LYS A 127 2.81 -0.37 -10.11
N GLU A 128 3.35 0.15 -11.21
CA GLU A 128 4.56 0.98 -11.20
C GLU A 128 4.28 2.35 -10.56
N LYS A 129 3.18 3.00 -10.94
CA LYS A 129 2.75 4.27 -10.36
C LYS A 129 2.51 4.17 -8.86
N LEU A 130 1.84 3.11 -8.41
CA LEU A 130 1.63 2.88 -6.97
C LEU A 130 2.95 2.70 -6.22
N PHE A 131 3.90 1.97 -6.81
CA PHE A 131 5.20 1.76 -6.21
C PHE A 131 6.01 3.06 -6.09
N ILE A 132 6.04 3.89 -7.15
CA ILE A 132 6.70 5.21 -7.10
C ILE A 132 6.02 6.14 -6.09
N LEU A 133 4.68 6.16 -6.04
CA LEU A 133 3.96 6.93 -5.03
C LEU A 133 4.30 6.45 -3.61
N TYR A 134 4.41 5.14 -3.39
CA TYR A 134 4.82 4.57 -2.11
C TYR A 134 6.21 5.02 -1.71
N LEU A 135 7.19 4.94 -2.62
CA LEU A 135 8.56 5.39 -2.35
C LEU A 135 8.61 6.86 -1.99
N HIS A 136 7.79 7.69 -2.63
CA HIS A 136 7.71 9.12 -2.36
C HIS A 136 6.99 9.45 -1.05
N LEU A 137 5.98 8.65 -0.69
CA LEU A 137 5.07 8.92 0.44
C LEU A 137 5.45 8.24 1.74
N ILE A 138 6.29 7.22 1.71
CA ILE A 138 6.66 6.49 2.93
C ILE A 138 7.37 7.43 3.92
N ARG A 139 6.98 7.33 5.19
CA ARG A 139 7.38 8.28 6.24
C ARG A 139 8.62 7.82 7.02
N PHE A 140 9.49 8.78 7.28
CA PHE A 140 10.70 8.66 8.11
C PHE A 140 10.75 9.77 9.18
N GLU A 141 11.80 9.79 10.01
CA GLU A 141 11.93 10.80 11.08
C GLU A 141 12.02 12.23 10.53
N ARG A 142 12.69 12.40 9.39
CA ARG A 142 12.92 13.71 8.75
C ARG A 142 12.07 13.92 7.50
N GLY A 143 10.80 13.51 7.58
CA GLY A 143 9.81 13.77 6.53
C GLY A 143 9.46 12.52 5.74
N PHE A 144 9.20 12.70 4.44
CA PHE A 144 8.70 11.66 3.55
C PHE A 144 9.73 11.35 2.45
N GLY A 145 9.63 10.15 1.90
CA GLY A 145 10.34 9.75 0.69
C GLY A 145 11.60 8.94 0.96
N LEU A 146 11.74 7.81 0.25
CA LEU A 146 12.94 6.97 0.30
C LEU A 146 14.18 7.73 -0.20
N ALA A 147 14.03 8.56 -1.23
CA ALA A 147 15.14 9.34 -1.80
C ALA A 147 15.74 10.32 -0.78
N ASN A 148 14.87 11.08 -0.10
CA ASN A 148 15.29 12.01 0.95
C ASN A 148 15.98 11.27 2.11
N SER A 149 15.43 10.13 2.50
CA SER A 149 16.01 9.32 3.59
C SER A 149 17.34 8.68 3.21
N ALA A 150 17.51 8.21 1.97
CA ALA A 150 18.79 7.74 1.45
C ALA A 150 19.88 8.82 1.57
N GLN A 151 19.53 10.05 1.20
CA GLN A 151 20.46 11.20 1.33
C GLN A 151 20.70 11.57 2.79
N TYR A 152 19.68 11.48 3.64
CA TYR A 152 19.78 11.84 5.05
C TYR A 152 20.68 10.85 5.82
N TYR A 153 20.40 9.55 5.73
CA TYR A 153 21.10 8.51 6.50
C TYR A 153 22.44 8.08 5.86
N PHE A 154 22.52 8.03 4.53
CA PHE A 154 23.68 7.44 3.82
C PHE A 154 24.40 8.39 2.86
N LYS A 155 23.89 9.61 2.64
CA LYS A 155 24.43 10.58 1.66
C LYS A 155 24.49 10.02 0.24
N LYS A 156 23.53 9.16 -0.11
CA LYS A 156 23.45 8.43 -1.38
C LYS A 156 22.14 8.70 -2.09
N LYS A 157 22.18 8.59 -3.43
CA LYS A 157 20.97 8.43 -4.25
C LYS A 157 20.42 7.01 -4.08
N ILE A 158 19.13 6.81 -4.33
CA ILE A 158 18.49 5.47 -4.27
C ILE A 158 19.27 4.44 -5.09
N SER A 159 19.71 4.82 -6.30
CA SER A 159 20.46 3.94 -7.20
C SER A 159 21.84 3.51 -6.71
N GLN A 160 22.32 4.07 -5.60
CA GLN A 160 23.64 3.81 -5.01
C GLN A 160 23.54 3.05 -3.68
N LEU A 161 22.32 2.76 -3.22
CA LEU A 161 22.11 2.02 -1.98
C LEU A 161 22.58 0.57 -2.14
N THR A 162 23.17 0.02 -1.08
CA THR A 162 23.37 -1.43 -0.97
C THR A 162 22.10 -2.11 -0.48
N VAL A 163 22.05 -3.44 -0.57
CA VAL A 163 20.92 -4.23 -0.03
C VAL A 163 20.72 -3.93 1.45
N GLU A 164 21.79 -3.91 2.24
CA GLU A 164 21.74 -3.65 3.68
C GLU A 164 21.20 -2.25 4.01
N GLU A 165 21.54 -1.25 3.17
CA GLU A 165 21.05 0.12 3.34
C GLU A 165 19.56 0.23 2.99
N VAL A 166 19.09 -0.44 1.92
CA VAL A 166 17.66 -0.54 1.60
C VAL A 166 16.91 -1.22 2.75
N VAL A 167 17.42 -2.35 3.23
CA VAL A 167 16.84 -3.08 4.36
C VAL A 167 16.81 -2.22 5.63
N MET A 168 17.86 -1.43 5.87
CA MET A 168 17.88 -0.49 6.98
C MET A 168 16.81 0.60 6.84
N LEU A 169 16.66 1.20 5.65
CA LEU A 169 15.60 2.20 5.40
C LEU A 169 14.20 1.59 5.60
N LEU A 170 13.95 0.38 5.12
CA LEU A 170 12.69 -0.32 5.36
C LEU A 170 12.45 -0.61 6.86
N GLY A 171 13.51 -0.97 7.59
CA GLY A 171 13.48 -1.09 9.04
C GLY A 171 13.07 0.22 9.71
N ILE A 172 13.70 1.34 9.35
CA ILE A 172 13.37 2.67 9.87
C ILE A 172 11.92 3.02 9.56
N ALA A 173 11.47 2.82 8.31
CA ALA A 173 10.13 3.23 7.89
C ALA A 173 9.00 2.57 8.70
N ARG A 174 9.21 1.35 9.24
CA ARG A 174 8.23 0.66 10.10
C ARG A 174 7.98 1.37 11.43
N SER A 175 9.01 2.00 11.97
CA SER A 175 8.90 2.80 13.19
C SER A 175 10.04 3.82 13.22
N PRO A 176 9.83 4.99 12.61
CA PRO A 176 10.92 5.94 12.37
C PRO A 176 11.71 6.29 13.63
N THR A 177 11.00 6.55 14.74
CA THR A 177 11.63 6.91 16.02
C THR A 177 12.31 5.71 16.68
N MET A 178 11.69 4.52 16.68
CA MET A 178 12.20 3.36 17.41
C MET A 178 13.43 2.73 16.74
N TYR A 179 13.48 2.78 15.40
CA TYR A 179 14.49 2.11 14.60
C TYR A 179 15.50 3.08 13.98
N SER A 180 15.53 4.33 14.43
CA SER A 180 16.54 5.28 14.02
C SER A 180 17.94 4.88 14.50
N PRO A 181 18.94 4.80 13.61
CA PRO A 181 20.32 4.51 14.00
C PRO A 181 20.96 5.66 14.79
N PHE A 182 20.41 6.87 14.73
CA PHE A 182 20.95 8.03 15.44
C PHE A 182 20.53 8.06 16.92
N SER A 183 19.29 7.68 17.22
CA SER A 183 18.75 7.70 18.58
C SER A 183 18.73 6.30 19.23
N HIS A 184 18.56 5.23 18.46
CA HIS A 184 18.43 3.86 18.94
C HIS A 184 19.26 2.86 18.10
N PRO A 185 20.60 2.97 18.10
CA PRO A 185 21.49 2.15 17.25
C PRO A 185 21.33 0.63 17.49
N GLU A 186 21.07 0.20 18.72
CA GLU A 186 20.86 -1.22 19.03
C GLU A 186 19.55 -1.76 18.42
N ASN A 187 18.47 -0.98 18.47
CA ASN A 187 17.20 -1.36 17.86
C ASN A 187 17.31 -1.38 16.32
N ALA A 188 17.97 -0.37 15.76
CA ALA A 188 18.31 -0.28 14.34
C ALA A 188 19.06 -1.54 13.86
N LYS A 189 20.13 -1.93 14.56
CA LYS A 189 20.89 -3.14 14.24
C LYS A 189 20.04 -4.39 14.34
N LYS A 190 19.22 -4.51 15.40
CA LYS A 190 18.35 -5.68 15.61
C LYS A 190 17.29 -5.82 14.52
N ILE A 191 16.64 -4.73 14.11
CA ILE A 191 15.63 -4.79 13.04
C ILE A 191 16.28 -5.07 11.69
N GLN A 192 17.43 -4.47 11.40
CA GLN A 192 18.17 -4.73 10.16
C GLN A 192 18.58 -6.21 10.07
N SER A 193 19.17 -6.78 11.13
CA SER A 193 19.54 -8.20 11.16
C SER A 193 18.32 -9.11 10.95
N ARG A 194 17.17 -8.78 11.57
CA ARG A 194 15.93 -9.54 11.39
C ARG A 194 15.42 -9.48 9.96
N LEU A 195 15.42 -8.31 9.33
CA LEU A 195 14.97 -8.16 7.95
C LEU A 195 15.95 -8.78 6.95
N MET A 196 17.26 -8.69 7.20
CA MET A 196 18.28 -9.38 6.40
C MET A 196 18.13 -10.90 6.50
N GLN A 197 17.83 -11.42 7.68
CA GLN A 197 17.55 -12.84 7.86
C GLN A 197 16.30 -13.25 7.08
N LYS A 198 15.21 -12.47 7.16
CA LYS A 198 14.00 -12.71 6.36
C LYS A 198 14.31 -12.72 4.86
N LEU A 199 15.07 -11.73 4.36
CA LEU A 199 15.46 -11.65 2.95
C LEU A 199 16.30 -12.86 2.50
N LYS A 200 17.08 -13.47 3.39
CA LYS A 200 17.86 -14.69 3.13
C LYS A 200 17.01 -15.94 3.11
N GLU A 201 16.03 -16.02 3.99
CA GLU A 201 15.12 -17.15 4.12
C GLU A 201 14.06 -17.16 3.01
N SER A 202 13.73 -15.98 2.48
CA SER A 202 12.79 -15.85 1.38
C SER A 202 13.43 -16.21 0.03
N ASN A 203 12.74 -17.03 -0.75
CA ASN A 203 13.18 -17.40 -2.10
C ASN A 203 12.96 -16.28 -3.14
N CYS A 204 12.55 -15.07 -2.72
CA CYS A 204 12.20 -13.97 -3.61
C CYS A 204 13.34 -13.03 -4.00
N PHE A 205 14.50 -13.10 -3.33
CA PHE A 205 15.68 -12.34 -3.70
C PHE A 205 16.91 -13.25 -3.65
N PRO A 206 17.53 -13.60 -4.80
CA PRO A 206 18.76 -14.36 -4.79
C PRO A 206 19.87 -13.46 -4.26
N LEU A 207 20.07 -13.45 -2.94
CA LEU A 207 21.31 -12.96 -2.37
C LEU A 207 22.39 -13.83 -3.00
N VAL A 208 23.23 -13.21 -3.83
CA VAL A 208 24.43 -13.86 -4.36
C VAL A 208 25.08 -14.56 -3.17
N ALA A 209 25.09 -15.89 -3.21
CA ALA A 209 25.70 -16.71 -2.19
C ALA A 209 27.15 -16.24 -2.08
N THR A 210 27.47 -15.51 -1.01
CA THR A 210 28.85 -15.18 -0.70
C THR A 210 29.49 -16.49 -0.24
N GLU A 211 30.32 -17.05 -1.12
CA GLU A 211 31.41 -17.97 -0.76
C GLU A 211 32.29 -17.36 0.35
#